data_AF-A0A8S0TV24-F1
#
_entry.id   AF-A0A8S0TV24-F1
#
_cell.length_a   1.000
_cell.length_b   1.000
_cell.length_c   1.000
_cell.angle_alpha   90.00
_cell.angle_beta   90.00
_cell.angle_gamma   90.00
#
_symmetry.space_group_name_H-M   'P 1'
#
loop_
_entity.id
_entity.type
_entity.pdbx_description
1 polymer ?
#
loop_
_entity_poly.entity_id
_entity_poly.type
_entity_poly.pdbx_seq_one_letter_code
_entity_poly.pdbx_strand_id
1 'polypeptide(L)'
;MTSLSLGRPFHSATGGIPRRRPQRLATRLRISNSSLHRPNKFKRAYTSVLIVPTGVGAAIGGYAGDALPVARALSTVVDCLISHPNVLNAASLYWPMPNILYVEGYALDRFAEGLWALQPVHQNKVGLVLDAGIEKDLRIHHLQVVDAARASLGLPVVEYTVTDTPLQVEKWINSKSGQSTGRIQHSDSLLRAVGSLIKRSGVTAVAVVARFPDDDSDDIDDYRQGMGIDLLAGVEAVISHLVVKNYGIPCAHAPALLPLPLGPSLCPKSAAEEIGYTFLPCVLAGLSTAPQYLVRNSESSDKDCILASDVDSVILPIDACGGDGALAFASGKTSRVGILCSSSLAVKFNSFGRTF
;
A
#
# COMPACT_ATOMS: atom_id res chain seq x y z
N MET A 1 -9.39 24.40 12.50
CA MET A 1 -9.69 23.43 11.44
C MET A 1 -9.94 24.25 10.19
N THR A 2 -8.95 24.32 9.30
CA THR A 2 -9.17 24.85 7.95
C THR A 2 -10.02 23.83 7.20
N SER A 3 -11.25 24.20 6.84
CA SER A 3 -12.10 23.35 6.00
C SER A 3 -11.39 23.12 4.66
N LEU A 4 -11.05 21.88 4.35
CA LEU A 4 -10.79 21.49 2.97
C LEU A 4 -12.07 21.84 2.20
N SER A 5 -11.96 22.67 1.17
CA SER A 5 -13.08 23.04 0.31
C SER A 5 -13.54 21.80 -0.46
N LEU A 6 -14.48 21.05 0.11
CA LEU A 6 -15.07 19.84 -0.47
C LEU A 6 -16.01 20.15 -1.66
N GLY A 7 -16.35 21.42 -1.90
CA GLY A 7 -17.31 21.81 -2.94
C GLY A 7 -16.74 22.00 -4.36
N ARG A 8 -15.43 21.78 -4.58
CA ARG A 8 -14.81 21.90 -5.92
C ARG A 8 -14.20 20.56 -6.35
N PRO A 9 -14.48 20.08 -7.58
CA PRO A 9 -13.81 18.91 -8.13
C PRO A 9 -12.29 19.07 -8.09
N PHE A 10 -11.57 17.99 -7.79
CA PHE A 10 -10.12 17.94 -7.69
C PHE A 10 -9.44 18.44 -8.97
N HIS A 11 -10.12 18.31 -10.11
CA HIS A 11 -9.72 18.78 -11.43
C HIS A 11 -9.62 20.30 -11.60
N SER A 12 -10.18 21.12 -10.69
CA SER A 12 -10.38 22.57 -10.92
C SER A 12 -9.21 23.46 -10.48
N ALA A 13 -7.97 23.01 -10.62
CA ALA A 13 -6.79 23.82 -10.33
C ALA A 13 -6.32 24.62 -11.56
N THR A 14 -7.02 25.69 -11.91
CA THR A 14 -6.38 26.83 -12.56
C THR A 14 -5.71 27.68 -11.49
N GLY A 15 -4.40 27.90 -11.61
CA GLY A 15 -3.57 28.61 -10.64
C GLY A 15 -4.18 29.92 -10.14
N GLY A 16 -4.35 30.02 -8.82
CA GLY A 16 -4.82 31.22 -8.15
C GLY A 16 -4.59 31.12 -6.65
N ILE A 17 -3.70 31.95 -6.11
CA ILE A 17 -3.36 32.02 -4.68
C ILE A 17 -4.54 32.64 -3.91
N PRO A 18 -5.12 31.98 -2.88
CA PRO A 18 -6.11 32.62 -2.03
C PRO A 18 -5.42 33.48 -0.95
N ARG A 19 -5.75 34.76 -0.90
CA ARG A 19 -5.39 35.69 0.19
C ARG A 19 -5.95 35.20 1.54
N ARG A 20 -5.07 35.06 2.55
CA ARG A 20 -5.45 34.81 3.95
C ARG A 20 -6.23 35.99 4.54
N ARG A 21 -7.41 35.72 5.14
CA ARG A 21 -8.04 36.58 6.15
C ARG A 21 -7.79 36.00 7.55
N PRO A 22 -7.65 36.83 8.60
CA PRO A 22 -7.40 36.35 9.94
C PRO A 22 -8.67 35.76 10.56
N GLN A 23 -8.58 34.56 11.16
CA GLN A 23 -9.67 33.94 11.92
C GLN A 23 -9.50 34.21 13.43
N ARG A 24 -10.60 34.59 14.08
CA ARG A 24 -10.75 34.72 15.53
C ARG A 24 -10.71 33.34 16.22
N LEU A 25 -10.13 33.32 17.41
CA LEU A 25 -10.03 32.15 18.29
C LEU A 25 -11.43 31.67 18.73
N ALA A 26 -11.80 30.45 18.38
CA ALA A 26 -12.92 29.74 18.99
C ALA A 26 -12.39 28.65 19.94
N THR A 27 -12.83 28.72 21.18
CA THR A 27 -12.53 27.79 22.28
C THR A 27 -12.94 26.36 21.93
N ARG A 28 -11.97 25.43 21.95
CA ARG A 28 -12.20 23.99 21.73
C ARG A 28 -12.87 23.37 22.95
N LEU A 29 -14.13 22.96 22.80
CA LEU A 29 -14.73 21.90 23.61
C LEU A 29 -14.04 20.58 23.23
N ARG A 30 -13.37 19.97 24.21
CA ARG A 30 -12.67 18.68 24.07
C ARG A 30 -13.63 17.58 24.51
N ILE A 31 -14.38 17.03 23.58
CA ILE A 31 -15.16 15.80 23.82
C ILE A 31 -14.24 14.63 23.50
N SER A 32 -13.76 13.93 24.52
CA SER A 32 -12.96 12.72 24.39
C SER A 32 -13.86 11.49 24.51
N ASN A 33 -14.22 10.88 23.39
CA ASN A 33 -14.72 9.51 23.36
C ASN A 33 -13.52 8.57 23.24
N SER A 34 -13.03 8.07 24.38
CA SER A 34 -12.03 7.01 24.42
C SER A 34 -12.70 5.68 24.75
N SER A 35 -13.11 4.93 23.72
CA SER A 35 -13.32 3.48 23.83
C SER A 35 -12.06 2.70 23.43
N LEU A 36 -10.87 3.30 23.60
CA LEU A 36 -9.61 2.59 23.46
C LEU A 36 -9.43 1.69 24.68
N HIS A 37 -9.30 0.39 24.44
CA HIS A 37 -8.76 -0.56 25.40
C HIS A 37 -7.55 0.09 26.09
N ARG A 38 -7.65 0.32 27.40
CA ARG A 38 -6.50 0.78 28.17
C ARG A 38 -5.43 -0.30 28.05
N PRO A 39 -4.21 0.01 27.56
CA PRO A 39 -3.13 -0.95 27.58
C PRO A 39 -2.91 -1.34 29.04
N ASN A 40 -2.97 -2.64 29.29
CA ASN A 40 -2.75 -3.18 30.61
C ASN A 40 -1.28 -2.86 30.97
N LYS A 41 -1.04 -1.99 31.96
CA LYS A 41 0.29 -1.43 32.28
C LYS A 41 1.39 -2.49 32.53
N PHE A 42 1.01 -3.75 32.67
CA PHE A 42 1.88 -4.88 32.99
C PHE A 42 2.14 -5.83 31.80
N LYS A 43 1.58 -5.58 30.61
CA LYS A 43 1.81 -6.42 29.43
C LYS A 43 2.21 -5.55 28.23
N ARG A 44 3.30 -5.93 27.56
CA ARG A 44 3.69 -5.38 26.26
C ARG A 44 2.62 -5.74 25.22
N ALA A 45 2.35 -4.84 24.28
CA ALA A 45 1.42 -5.07 23.18
C ALA A 45 1.90 -6.22 22.30
N TYR A 46 1.00 -7.16 21.98
CA TYR A 46 1.30 -8.25 21.06
C TYR A 46 1.31 -7.73 19.62
N THR A 47 2.51 -7.65 19.04
CA THR A 47 2.71 -7.14 17.68
C THR A 47 3.07 -8.28 16.73
N SER A 48 2.31 -8.41 15.66
CA SER A 48 2.54 -9.42 14.62
C SER A 48 2.73 -8.81 13.26
N VAL A 49 3.47 -9.49 12.40
CA VAL A 49 3.61 -9.15 10.99
C VAL A 49 2.93 -10.22 10.15
N LEU A 50 2.06 -9.84 9.19
CA LEU A 50 1.52 -10.74 8.18
C LEU A 50 2.12 -10.39 6.82
N ILE A 51 2.80 -11.36 6.21
CA ILE A 51 3.44 -11.25 4.90
C ILE A 51 2.80 -12.25 3.95
N VAL A 52 2.31 -11.78 2.80
CA VAL A 52 1.97 -12.64 1.67
C VAL A 52 2.69 -12.13 0.43
N PRO A 53 3.72 -12.83 -0.10
CA PRO A 53 4.53 -12.30 -1.19
C PRO A 53 3.70 -12.02 -2.44
N THR A 54 4.12 -10.98 -3.14
CA THR A 54 3.46 -10.48 -4.34
C THR A 54 3.85 -11.31 -5.56
N GLY A 55 2.89 -11.68 -6.43
CA GLY A 55 3.21 -12.27 -7.74
C GLY A 55 3.74 -13.71 -7.74
N VAL A 56 3.67 -14.42 -6.60
CA VAL A 56 4.16 -15.80 -6.45
C VAL A 56 3.07 -16.88 -6.52
N GLY A 57 1.80 -16.46 -6.73
CA GLY A 57 0.66 -17.37 -6.77
C GLY A 57 0.32 -17.97 -5.40
N ALA A 58 0.28 -17.15 -4.34
CA ALA A 58 -0.16 -17.60 -3.02
C ALA A 58 -1.61 -18.13 -3.06
N ALA A 59 -1.86 -19.24 -2.36
CA ALA A 59 -3.18 -19.86 -2.25
C ALA A 59 -4.18 -18.95 -1.54
N ILE A 60 -3.70 -18.01 -0.71
CA ILE A 60 -4.44 -16.88 -0.17
C ILE A 60 -3.50 -15.67 -0.21
N GLY A 61 -3.96 -14.54 -0.75
CA GLY A 61 -3.18 -13.32 -1.03
C GLY A 61 -2.49 -13.31 -2.39
N GLY A 62 -2.84 -14.26 -3.25
CA GLY A 62 -2.42 -14.29 -4.65
C GLY A 62 -3.37 -13.54 -5.60
N TYR A 63 -4.50 -13.04 -5.09
CA TYR A 63 -5.50 -12.28 -5.84
C TYR A 63 -5.84 -10.99 -5.10
N ALA A 64 -6.34 -9.96 -5.78
CA ALA A 64 -6.62 -8.69 -5.15
C ALA A 64 -7.66 -8.83 -4.01
N GLY A 65 -7.18 -8.75 -2.76
CA GLY A 65 -8.01 -8.72 -1.56
C GLY A 65 -8.34 -10.06 -0.92
N ASP A 66 -7.91 -11.19 -1.47
CA ASP A 66 -8.27 -12.50 -0.92
C ASP A 66 -7.54 -12.83 0.39
N ALA A 67 -6.47 -12.09 0.73
CA ALA A 67 -5.81 -12.13 2.05
C ALA A 67 -6.39 -11.14 3.08
N LEU A 68 -7.24 -10.19 2.68
CA LEU A 68 -7.84 -9.22 3.61
C LEU A 68 -8.65 -9.90 4.74
N PRO A 69 -9.43 -10.98 4.50
CA PRO A 69 -10.08 -11.73 5.58
C PRO A 69 -9.11 -12.34 6.59
N VAL A 70 -7.91 -12.77 6.15
CA VAL A 70 -6.87 -13.30 7.05
C VAL A 70 -6.32 -12.19 7.94
N ALA A 71 -6.02 -11.02 7.36
CA ALA A 71 -5.61 -9.85 8.13
C ALA A 71 -6.69 -9.45 9.16
N ARG A 72 -7.97 -9.46 8.76
CA ARG A 72 -9.10 -9.20 9.66
C ARG A 72 -9.14 -10.19 10.82
N ALA A 73 -9.05 -11.49 10.54
CA ALA A 73 -9.05 -12.50 11.59
C ALA A 73 -7.90 -12.30 12.57
N LEU A 74 -6.67 -12.11 12.08
CA LEU A 74 -5.49 -11.88 12.91
C LEU A 74 -5.59 -10.58 13.72
N SER A 75 -6.16 -9.52 13.16
CA SER A 75 -6.37 -8.24 13.86
C SER A 75 -7.26 -8.36 15.09
N THR A 76 -8.06 -9.43 15.22
CA THR A 76 -8.89 -9.66 16.42
C THR A 76 -8.11 -10.28 17.59
N VAL A 77 -6.91 -10.82 17.31
CA VAL A 77 -6.10 -11.58 18.29
C VAL A 77 -4.87 -10.79 18.73
N VAL A 78 -4.38 -9.88 17.90
CA VAL A 78 -3.17 -9.09 18.15
C VAL A 78 -3.49 -7.64 18.52
N ASP A 79 -2.62 -7.01 19.31
CA ASP A 79 -2.77 -5.60 19.66
C ASP A 79 -2.34 -4.68 18.51
N CYS A 80 -1.39 -5.13 17.68
CA CYS A 80 -0.93 -4.43 16.48
C CYS A 80 -0.57 -5.45 15.39
N LEU A 81 -1.14 -5.28 14.18
CA LEU A 81 -0.80 -6.09 13.02
C LEU A 81 -0.12 -5.21 11.96
N ILE A 82 1.11 -5.54 11.62
CA ILE A 82 1.84 -4.91 10.51
C ILE A 82 1.60 -5.76 9.27
N SER A 83 1.15 -5.16 8.18
CA SER A 83 1.02 -5.84 6.90
C SER A 83 1.17 -4.85 5.75
N HIS A 84 1.01 -5.30 4.52
CA HIS A 84 1.43 -4.57 3.33
C HIS A 84 0.32 -4.50 2.26
N PRO A 85 0.47 -3.62 1.25
CA PRO A 85 -0.55 -3.38 0.23
C PRO A 85 -1.19 -4.63 -0.36
N ASN A 86 -0.40 -5.63 -0.77
CA ASN A 86 -0.90 -6.88 -1.39
C ASN A 86 -1.92 -7.63 -0.51
N VAL A 87 -1.79 -7.53 0.82
CA VAL A 87 -2.73 -8.18 1.76
C VAL A 87 -3.96 -7.31 1.99
N LEU A 88 -3.79 -5.99 2.05
CA LEU A 88 -4.80 -5.06 2.55
C LEU A 88 -5.64 -4.42 1.45
N ASN A 89 -5.13 -4.43 0.21
CA ASN A 89 -5.80 -3.87 -0.96
C ASN A 89 -6.70 -4.92 -1.62
N ALA A 90 -7.92 -4.51 -1.97
CA ALA A 90 -8.89 -5.34 -2.67
C ALA A 90 -9.58 -4.51 -3.77
N ALA A 91 -8.76 -3.83 -4.59
CA ALA A 91 -9.19 -2.88 -5.62
C ALA A 91 -10.13 -1.77 -5.06
N SER A 92 -11.42 -1.82 -5.36
CA SER A 92 -12.41 -0.87 -4.82
C SER A 92 -12.78 -1.15 -3.36
N LEU A 93 -12.51 -2.36 -2.87
CA LEU A 93 -12.83 -2.77 -1.50
C LEU A 93 -11.63 -2.52 -0.58
N TYR A 94 -11.95 -2.10 0.63
CA TYR A 94 -11.01 -2.04 1.74
C TYR A 94 -11.80 -2.16 3.04
N TRP A 95 -11.13 -2.56 4.12
CA TRP A 95 -11.77 -2.70 5.42
C TRP A 95 -11.00 -1.90 6.48
N PRO A 96 -11.62 -0.91 7.15
CA PRO A 96 -10.94 -0.13 8.17
C PRO A 96 -10.66 -0.99 9.40
N MET A 97 -9.39 -1.09 9.79
CA MET A 97 -8.93 -1.81 10.98
C MET A 97 -8.01 -0.89 11.78
N PRO A 98 -8.40 -0.50 13.01
CA PRO A 98 -7.70 0.55 13.75
C PRO A 98 -6.33 0.11 14.31
N ASN A 99 -6.06 -1.19 14.36
CA ASN A 99 -4.82 -1.77 14.87
C ASN A 99 -3.92 -2.36 13.77
N ILE A 100 -4.13 -1.96 12.50
CA ILE A 100 -3.27 -2.36 11.39
C ILE A 100 -2.36 -1.21 10.94
N LEU A 101 -1.08 -1.53 10.73
CA LEU A 101 -0.13 -0.65 10.06
C LEU A 101 0.07 -1.10 8.61
N TYR A 102 -0.24 -0.19 7.68
CA TYR A 102 -0.10 -0.37 6.23
C TYR A 102 1.32 0.01 5.79
N VAL A 103 2.20 -0.99 5.61
CA VAL A 103 3.64 -0.80 5.36
C VAL A 103 4.00 -1.34 3.99
N GLU A 104 4.64 -0.52 3.16
CA GLU A 104 5.10 -0.95 1.83
C GLU A 104 6.20 -2.03 1.95
N GLY A 105 6.31 -2.92 0.95
CA GLY A 105 7.15 -4.11 1.01
C GLY A 105 8.64 -3.83 1.28
N TYR A 106 9.24 -2.87 0.58
CA TYR A 106 10.62 -2.47 0.86
C TYR A 106 10.77 -1.88 2.27
N ALA A 107 9.85 -1.02 2.68
CA ALA A 107 9.86 -0.47 4.02
C ALA A 107 9.76 -1.57 5.09
N LEU A 108 8.99 -2.61 4.82
CA LEU A 108 8.86 -3.77 5.70
C LEU A 108 10.18 -4.55 5.81
N ASP A 109 10.89 -4.73 4.70
CA ASP A 109 12.22 -5.35 4.71
C ASP A 109 13.21 -4.51 5.52
N ARG A 110 13.27 -3.19 5.29
CA ARG A 110 14.15 -2.26 6.05
C ARG A 110 13.80 -2.18 7.53
N PHE A 111 12.51 -2.30 7.85
CA PHE A 111 12.03 -2.43 9.22
C PHE A 111 12.52 -3.74 9.83
N ALA A 112 12.33 -4.88 9.16
CA ALA A 112 12.76 -6.20 9.62
C ALA A 112 14.28 -6.29 9.86
N GLU A 113 15.08 -5.64 9.01
CA GLU A 113 16.54 -5.49 9.17
C GLU A 113 16.93 -4.63 10.39
N GLY A 114 15.96 -3.99 11.04
CA GLY A 114 16.16 -3.09 12.16
C GLY A 114 16.78 -1.74 11.76
N LEU A 115 16.75 -1.40 10.47
CA LEU A 115 17.33 -0.17 9.92
C LEU A 115 16.32 0.98 9.95
N TRP A 116 15.03 0.66 9.79
CA TRP A 116 13.94 1.61 9.92
C TRP A 116 13.06 1.29 11.15
N ALA A 117 12.43 2.31 11.71
CA ALA A 117 11.34 2.20 12.67
C ALA A 117 10.04 2.71 12.04
N LEU A 118 8.91 2.20 12.52
CA LEU A 118 7.58 2.62 12.06
C LEU A 118 6.99 3.60 13.06
N GLN A 119 6.61 4.78 12.61
CA GLN A 119 5.93 5.77 13.43
C GLN A 119 4.45 5.82 13.04
N PRO A 120 3.54 5.27 13.86
CA PRO A 120 2.10 5.40 13.63
C PRO A 120 1.70 6.88 13.55
N VAL A 121 0.79 7.19 12.64
CA VAL A 121 0.26 8.54 12.44
C VAL A 121 -1.24 8.53 12.54
N HIS A 122 -1.81 9.66 12.96
CA HIS A 122 -3.26 9.82 12.94
C HIS A 122 -3.79 9.95 11.50
N GLN A 123 -3.06 10.70 10.65
CA GLN A 123 -3.47 11.00 9.29
C GLN A 123 -2.29 11.53 8.46
N ASN A 124 -2.11 11.01 7.26
CA ASN A 124 -1.14 11.50 6.28
C ASN A 124 -1.68 12.65 5.43
N LYS A 125 -0.79 13.31 4.68
CA LYS A 125 -1.14 14.12 3.51
C LYS A 125 -0.81 13.31 2.27
N VAL A 126 -1.84 12.79 1.60
CA VAL A 126 -1.66 11.89 0.45
C VAL A 126 -1.56 12.72 -0.84
N GLY A 127 -0.46 12.56 -1.57
CA GLY A 127 -0.30 13.04 -2.93
C GLY A 127 -0.61 11.95 -3.95
N LEU A 128 -1.08 12.33 -5.14
CA LEU A 128 -1.33 11.41 -6.25
C LEU A 128 -0.39 11.70 -7.42
N VAL A 129 0.33 10.70 -7.92
CA VAL A 129 1.04 10.76 -9.20
C VAL A 129 0.25 9.97 -10.23
N LEU A 130 -0.09 10.61 -11.34
CA LEU A 130 -0.71 9.97 -12.51
C LEU A 130 0.33 9.86 -13.62
N ASP A 131 0.49 8.69 -14.19
CA ASP A 131 1.32 8.49 -15.37
C ASP A 131 0.76 9.26 -16.58
N ALA A 132 1.63 9.98 -17.28
CA ALA A 132 1.31 10.70 -18.50
C ALA A 132 0.76 9.81 -19.61
N GLY A 133 1.12 8.51 -19.59
CA GLY A 133 0.63 7.49 -20.52
C GLY A 133 -0.85 7.15 -20.34
N ILE A 134 -1.47 7.52 -19.21
CA ILE A 134 -2.90 7.24 -18.97
C ILE A 134 -3.75 8.10 -19.90
N GLU A 135 -4.65 7.44 -20.63
CA GLU A 135 -5.65 8.04 -21.52
C GLU A 135 -6.53 9.04 -20.76
N LYS A 136 -7.09 10.02 -21.48
CA LYS A 136 -7.86 11.11 -20.87
C LYS A 136 -9.04 10.60 -20.04
N ASP A 137 -9.81 9.67 -20.58
CA ASP A 137 -11.03 9.17 -19.93
C ASP A 137 -10.68 8.30 -18.71
N LEU A 138 -9.67 7.43 -18.84
CA LEU A 138 -9.18 6.62 -17.73
C LEU A 138 -8.60 7.49 -16.61
N ARG A 139 -7.91 8.59 -16.95
CA ARG A 139 -7.43 9.58 -15.98
C ARG A 139 -8.57 10.28 -15.24
N ILE A 140 -9.67 10.57 -15.94
CA ILE A 140 -10.86 11.16 -15.32
C ILE A 140 -11.44 10.20 -14.27
N HIS A 141 -11.54 8.90 -14.55
CA HIS A 141 -12.01 7.93 -13.55
C HIS A 141 -11.16 7.91 -12.28
N HIS A 142 -9.84 7.96 -12.39
CA HIS A 142 -8.95 8.02 -11.21
C HIS A 142 -9.15 9.30 -10.40
N LEU A 143 -9.33 10.44 -11.06
CA LEU A 143 -9.56 11.72 -10.38
C LEU A 143 -10.97 11.81 -9.76
N GLN A 144 -11.98 11.19 -10.39
CA GLN A 144 -13.31 11.01 -9.79
C GLN A 144 -13.24 10.13 -8.53
N VAL A 145 -12.41 9.09 -8.52
CA VAL A 145 -12.17 8.28 -7.32
C VAL A 145 -11.53 9.10 -6.21
N VAL A 146 -10.59 10.00 -6.53
CA VAL A 146 -10.05 10.94 -5.53
C VAL A 146 -11.14 11.85 -4.97
N ASP A 147 -11.98 12.43 -5.82
CA ASP A 147 -13.08 13.28 -5.35
C ASP A 147 -14.08 12.50 -4.48
N ALA A 148 -14.46 11.29 -4.89
CA ALA A 148 -15.32 10.40 -4.12
C ALA A 148 -14.69 10.01 -2.78
N ALA A 149 -13.40 9.67 -2.75
CA ALA A 149 -12.69 9.34 -1.53
C ALA A 149 -12.60 10.54 -0.56
N ARG A 150 -12.37 11.75 -1.07
CA ARG A 150 -12.38 12.97 -0.25
C ARG A 150 -13.76 13.27 0.31
N ALA A 151 -14.80 13.17 -0.51
CA ALA A 151 -16.16 13.54 -0.14
C ALA A 151 -16.85 12.49 0.76
N SER A 152 -16.76 11.21 0.40
CA SER A 152 -17.50 10.13 1.04
C SER A 152 -16.74 9.49 2.21
N LEU A 153 -15.42 9.41 2.11
CA LEU A 153 -14.58 8.72 3.09
C LEU A 153 -13.75 9.69 3.96
N GLY A 154 -13.70 10.97 3.59
CA GLY A 154 -12.90 11.98 4.28
C GLY A 154 -11.40 11.81 4.11
N LEU A 155 -10.94 11.11 3.06
CA LEU A 155 -9.52 10.81 2.90
C LEU A 155 -8.69 12.06 2.57
N PRO A 156 -7.44 12.14 3.08
CA PRO A 156 -6.65 13.36 3.05
C PRO A 156 -5.82 13.51 1.77
N VAL A 157 -6.46 13.37 0.61
CA VAL A 157 -5.80 13.58 -0.69
C VAL A 157 -5.74 15.07 -0.97
N VAL A 158 -4.52 15.61 -1.04
CA VAL A 158 -4.29 17.06 -1.05
C VAL A 158 -3.94 17.62 -2.42
N GLU A 159 -3.24 16.85 -3.26
CA GLU A 159 -2.81 17.30 -4.58
C GLU A 159 -2.47 16.12 -5.51
N TYR A 160 -2.56 16.34 -6.81
CA TYR A 160 -1.99 15.42 -7.81
C TYR A 160 -0.99 16.10 -8.74
N THR A 161 -0.14 15.30 -9.36
CA THR A 161 0.69 15.70 -10.49
C THR A 161 0.62 14.63 -11.57
N VAL A 162 0.88 15.01 -12.81
CA VAL A 162 1.12 14.06 -13.90
C VAL A 162 2.63 13.96 -14.12
N THR A 163 3.13 12.78 -14.46
CA THR A 163 4.54 12.62 -14.87
C THR A 163 4.82 13.43 -16.14
N ASP A 164 6.07 13.82 -16.39
CA ASP A 164 6.44 14.58 -17.59
C ASP A 164 6.61 13.71 -18.85
N THR A 165 6.84 12.41 -18.63
CA THR A 165 6.95 11.38 -19.68
C THR A 165 6.12 10.16 -19.26
N PRO A 166 5.49 9.42 -20.19
CA PRO A 166 4.85 8.15 -19.89
C PRO A 166 5.83 7.20 -19.20
N LEU A 167 5.41 6.42 -18.20
CA LEU A 167 6.33 5.53 -17.48
C LEU A 167 6.79 4.34 -18.32
N GLN A 168 5.97 3.93 -19.30
CA GLN A 168 6.16 2.77 -20.16
C GLN A 168 6.44 1.51 -19.33
N VAL A 169 5.37 1.02 -18.69
CA VAL A 169 5.38 -0.20 -17.90
C VAL A 169 5.58 -1.41 -18.82
N GLU A 170 6.53 -2.27 -18.47
CA GLU A 170 6.74 -3.59 -19.06
C GLU A 170 6.61 -4.65 -17.96
N LYS A 171 5.86 -5.72 -18.23
CA LYS A 171 5.67 -6.86 -17.31
C LYS A 171 5.99 -8.18 -18.01
N TRP A 172 6.47 -9.16 -17.25
CA TRP A 172 6.72 -10.52 -17.73
C TRP A 172 6.77 -11.52 -16.56
N ILE A 173 6.62 -12.81 -16.87
CA ILE A 173 6.88 -13.89 -15.92
C ILE A 173 8.34 -14.30 -15.99
N ASN A 174 8.99 -14.38 -14.82
CA ASN A 174 10.35 -14.88 -14.73
C ASN A 174 10.36 -16.39 -14.98
N SER A 175 10.95 -16.82 -16.09
CA SER A 175 10.98 -18.23 -16.52
C SER A 175 11.65 -19.20 -15.54
N LYS A 176 12.50 -18.72 -14.62
CA LYS A 176 13.16 -19.56 -13.61
C LYS A 176 12.36 -19.70 -12.32
N SER A 177 11.68 -18.64 -11.90
CA SER A 177 10.99 -18.58 -10.60
C SER A 177 9.47 -18.70 -10.71
N GLY A 178 8.91 -18.52 -11.91
CA GLY A 178 7.45 -18.47 -12.12
C GLY A 178 6.79 -17.21 -11.58
N GLN A 179 7.56 -16.22 -11.10
CA GLN A 179 7.02 -15.01 -10.47
C GLN A 179 6.75 -13.92 -11.50
N SER A 180 5.70 -13.13 -11.29
CA SER A 180 5.47 -11.90 -12.05
C SER A 180 6.53 -10.85 -11.71
N THR A 181 7.08 -10.16 -12.71
CA THR A 181 8.04 -9.07 -12.50
C THR A 181 7.95 -8.08 -13.65
N GLY A 182 8.73 -7.00 -13.58
CA GLY A 182 8.97 -6.16 -14.73
C GLY A 182 9.69 -4.86 -14.41
N ARG A 183 9.43 -3.81 -15.19
CA ARG A 183 10.10 -2.51 -15.06
C ARG A 183 9.27 -1.35 -15.59
N ILE A 184 9.72 -0.14 -15.26
CA ILE A 184 9.32 1.10 -15.93
C ILE A 184 10.55 1.69 -16.65
N GLN A 185 10.38 2.22 -17.86
CA GLN A 185 11.49 2.80 -18.62
C GLN A 185 11.92 4.16 -18.07
N HIS A 186 10.95 4.97 -17.65
CA HIS A 186 11.17 6.37 -17.28
C HIS A 186 11.06 6.60 -15.76
N SER A 187 11.86 5.87 -15.00
CA SER A 187 11.89 5.94 -13.52
C SER A 187 12.22 7.35 -12.98
N ASP A 188 13.04 8.10 -13.71
CA ASP A 188 13.40 9.48 -13.41
C ASP A 188 12.18 10.43 -13.48
N SER A 189 11.26 10.18 -14.40
CA SER A 189 10.01 10.93 -14.55
C SER A 189 9.11 10.75 -13.32
N LEU A 190 8.97 9.51 -12.84
CA LEU A 190 8.26 9.20 -11.60
C LEU A 190 8.89 9.93 -10.41
N LEU A 191 10.21 9.83 -10.24
CA LEU A 191 10.90 10.47 -9.13
C LEU A 191 10.75 12.01 -9.18
N ARG A 192 10.91 12.64 -10.34
CA ARG A 192 10.66 14.10 -10.48
C ARG A 192 9.25 14.49 -10.06
N ALA A 193 8.24 13.73 -10.48
CA ALA A 193 6.84 13.96 -10.12
C ALA A 193 6.62 13.87 -8.60
N VAL A 194 7.12 12.81 -7.96
CA VAL A 194 7.03 12.63 -6.50
C VAL A 194 7.77 13.74 -5.76
N GLY A 195 9.02 14.02 -6.14
CA GLY A 195 9.83 15.06 -5.51
C GLY A 195 9.19 16.44 -5.62
N SER A 196 8.47 16.72 -6.72
CA SER A 196 7.68 17.94 -6.89
C SER A 196 6.55 18.03 -5.87
N LEU A 197 5.74 16.97 -5.70
CA LEU A 197 4.65 16.93 -4.71
C LEU A 197 5.16 17.12 -3.28
N ILE A 198 6.26 16.45 -2.92
CA ILE A 198 6.87 16.59 -1.59
C ILE A 198 7.30 18.05 -1.36
N LYS A 199 8.03 18.64 -2.31
CA LYS A 199 8.54 20.03 -2.17
C LYS A 199 7.43 21.08 -2.15
N ARG A 200 6.41 20.95 -3.01
CA ARG A 200 5.41 22.00 -3.22
C ARG A 200 4.23 21.92 -2.26
N SER A 201 3.84 20.71 -1.84
CA SER A 201 2.60 20.46 -1.07
C SER A 201 2.88 19.84 0.30
N GLY A 202 4.12 19.42 0.56
CA GLY A 202 4.49 18.75 1.81
C GLY A 202 3.71 17.46 2.03
N VAL A 203 3.50 16.67 0.97
CA VAL A 203 2.86 15.35 1.07
C VAL A 203 3.74 14.41 1.90
N THR A 204 3.09 13.56 2.70
CA THR A 204 3.76 12.59 3.58
C THR A 204 3.49 11.15 3.20
N ALA A 205 2.67 10.92 2.18
CA ALA A 205 2.42 9.62 1.57
C ALA A 205 2.05 9.83 0.09
N VAL A 206 2.34 8.86 -0.78
CA VAL A 206 2.10 9.00 -2.22
C VAL A 206 1.38 7.77 -2.79
N ALA A 207 0.29 8.00 -3.50
CA ALA A 207 -0.32 7.02 -4.39
C ALA A 207 0.24 7.23 -5.80
N VAL A 208 0.66 6.16 -6.46
CA VAL A 208 1.10 6.19 -7.87
C VAL A 208 0.12 5.39 -8.72
N VAL A 209 -0.39 6.00 -9.78
CA VAL A 209 -1.20 5.31 -10.79
C VAL A 209 -0.37 5.25 -12.07
N ALA A 210 -0.02 4.05 -12.50
CA ALA A 210 0.77 3.82 -13.71
C ALA A 210 -0.08 3.19 -14.82
N ARG A 211 0.15 3.56 -16.08
CA ARG A 211 -0.51 2.91 -17.22
C ARG A 211 0.20 1.59 -17.51
N PHE A 212 -0.49 0.48 -17.28
CA PHE A 212 -0.01 -0.86 -17.62
C PHE A 212 -0.36 -1.19 -19.07
N PRO A 213 0.38 -2.05 -19.77
CA PRO A 213 -0.07 -2.56 -21.06
C PRO A 213 -1.33 -3.42 -20.86
N ASP A 214 -2.28 -3.29 -21.79
CA ASP A 214 -3.44 -4.19 -21.86
C ASP A 214 -2.96 -5.52 -22.45
N ASP A 215 -3.29 -6.65 -21.82
CA ASP A 215 -3.03 -7.97 -22.44
C ASP A 215 -4.34 -8.56 -22.98
N ASP A 216 -4.19 -9.30 -24.08
CA ASP A 216 -5.24 -10.14 -24.66
C ASP A 216 -4.85 -11.63 -24.56
N SER A 217 -4.17 -12.04 -23.48
CA SER A 217 -3.58 -13.39 -23.34
C SER A 217 -4.39 -14.34 -22.45
N ASP A 218 -4.23 -15.63 -22.70
CA ASP A 218 -4.79 -16.74 -21.89
C ASP A 218 -4.40 -16.64 -20.40
N ASP A 219 -3.24 -16.03 -20.10
CA ASP A 219 -2.76 -15.85 -18.72
C ASP A 219 -3.71 -14.99 -17.86
N ILE A 220 -4.38 -13.99 -18.46
CA ILE A 220 -5.39 -13.18 -17.76
C ILE A 220 -6.62 -14.01 -17.44
N ASP A 221 -7.07 -14.86 -18.36
CA ASP A 221 -8.24 -15.71 -18.15
C ASP A 221 -7.98 -16.74 -17.06
N ASP A 222 -6.80 -17.37 -17.06
CA ASP A 222 -6.38 -18.26 -15.98
C ASP A 222 -6.38 -17.55 -14.62
N TYR A 223 -5.86 -16.32 -14.55
CA TYR A 223 -5.92 -15.52 -13.33
C TYR A 223 -7.37 -15.24 -12.90
N ARG A 224 -8.22 -14.80 -13.82
CA ARG A 224 -9.64 -14.50 -13.54
C ARG A 224 -10.42 -15.75 -13.07
N GLN A 225 -10.01 -16.95 -13.49
CA GLN A 225 -10.56 -18.22 -13.02
C GLN A 225 -9.92 -18.76 -11.73
N GLY A 226 -8.95 -18.07 -11.14
CA GLY A 226 -8.28 -18.51 -9.91
C GLY A 226 -7.18 -19.57 -10.12
N MET A 227 -6.77 -19.77 -11.38
CA MET A 227 -5.75 -20.76 -11.79
C MET A 227 -4.39 -20.12 -12.08
N GLY A 228 -4.35 -18.83 -12.43
CA GLY A 228 -3.14 -18.09 -12.77
C GLY A 228 -2.43 -17.43 -11.58
N ILE A 229 -1.59 -16.46 -11.94
CA ILE A 229 -0.89 -15.53 -11.04
C ILE A 229 -1.15 -14.09 -11.47
N ASP A 230 -1.10 -13.17 -10.53
CA ASP A 230 -1.23 -11.75 -10.83
C ASP A 230 -0.01 -11.27 -11.64
N LEU A 231 -0.23 -10.86 -12.89
CA LEU A 231 0.82 -10.40 -13.80
C LEU A 231 1.29 -8.97 -13.51
N LEU A 232 0.49 -8.18 -12.78
CA LEU A 232 0.72 -6.76 -12.51
C LEU A 232 1.58 -6.59 -11.26
N ALA A 233 1.30 -7.44 -10.27
CA ALA A 233 1.86 -7.47 -8.91
C ALA A 233 3.37 -7.14 -8.83
N GLY A 234 4.17 -7.76 -9.70
CA GLY A 234 5.62 -7.55 -9.70
C GLY A 234 6.05 -6.13 -10.08
N VAL A 235 5.49 -5.53 -11.12
CA VAL A 235 5.86 -4.16 -11.54
C VAL A 235 5.32 -3.11 -10.58
N GLU A 236 4.13 -3.37 -10.10
CA GLU A 236 3.48 -2.68 -9.00
C GLU A 236 4.43 -2.51 -7.80
N ALA A 237 5.01 -3.61 -7.30
CA ALA A 237 6.02 -3.57 -6.24
C ALA A 237 7.27 -2.75 -6.64
N VAL A 238 7.76 -2.89 -7.88
CA VAL A 238 8.91 -2.09 -8.38
C VAL A 238 8.64 -0.59 -8.31
N ILE A 239 7.42 -0.15 -8.63
CA ILE A 239 7.01 1.27 -8.62
C ILE A 239 7.02 1.81 -7.20
N SER A 240 6.34 1.15 -6.24
CA SER A 240 6.29 1.63 -4.85
C SER A 240 7.67 1.58 -4.20
N HIS A 241 8.41 0.49 -4.40
CA HIS A 241 9.75 0.30 -3.88
C HIS A 241 10.69 1.43 -4.31
N LEU A 242 10.66 1.80 -5.60
CA LEU A 242 11.47 2.90 -6.12
C LEU A 242 11.20 4.21 -5.38
N VAL A 243 9.92 4.54 -5.14
CA VAL A 243 9.54 5.77 -4.43
C VAL A 243 9.96 5.73 -2.96
N VAL A 244 9.63 4.65 -2.26
CA VAL A 244 9.97 4.48 -0.84
C VAL A 244 11.48 4.52 -0.63
N LYS A 245 12.24 3.84 -1.47
CA LYS A 245 13.70 3.81 -1.39
C LYS A 245 14.35 5.18 -1.59
N ASN A 246 13.81 6.01 -2.48
CA ASN A 246 14.38 7.32 -2.79
C ASN A 246 13.94 8.42 -1.80
N TYR A 247 12.73 8.35 -1.27
CA TYR A 247 12.15 9.45 -0.47
C TYR A 247 11.88 9.10 1.00
N GLY A 248 11.87 7.81 1.38
CA GLY A 248 11.63 7.39 2.75
C GLY A 248 10.23 7.68 3.27
N ILE A 249 9.23 7.85 2.39
CA ILE A 249 7.83 8.07 2.75
C ILE A 249 6.95 6.92 2.27
N PRO A 250 5.80 6.64 2.91
CA PRO A 250 4.85 5.65 2.45
C PRO A 250 4.43 5.85 0.99
N CYS A 251 4.50 4.77 0.22
CA CYS A 251 4.02 4.74 -1.15
C CYS A 251 3.23 3.45 -1.39
N ALA A 252 2.19 3.55 -2.21
CA ALA A 252 1.51 2.40 -2.77
C ALA A 252 1.01 2.77 -4.17
N HIS A 253 0.62 1.76 -4.93
CA HIS A 253 0.36 1.88 -6.35
C HIS A 253 -1.02 1.34 -6.70
N ALA A 254 -1.55 1.78 -7.84
CA ALA A 254 -2.69 1.17 -8.52
C ALA A 254 -2.40 1.10 -10.03
N PRO A 255 -2.84 0.06 -10.73
CA PRO A 255 -2.72 0.01 -12.18
C PRO A 255 -3.86 0.81 -12.81
N ALA A 256 -3.54 1.54 -13.89
CA ALA A 256 -4.51 2.03 -14.84
C ALA A 256 -4.55 1.05 -16.02
N LEU A 257 -5.70 0.41 -16.19
CA LEU A 257 -5.99 -0.59 -17.22
C LEU A 257 -7.29 -0.23 -17.92
N LEU A 258 -7.43 -0.65 -19.18
CA LEU A 258 -8.75 -0.67 -19.80
C LEU A 258 -9.62 -1.75 -19.14
N PRO A 259 -10.93 -1.48 -18.95
CA PRO A 259 -11.82 -2.49 -18.42
C PRO A 259 -11.91 -3.66 -19.39
N LEU A 260 -11.79 -4.88 -18.85
CA LEU A 260 -11.98 -6.09 -19.63
C LEU A 260 -13.47 -6.26 -19.99
N PRO A 261 -13.78 -7.00 -21.07
CA PRO A 261 -15.14 -7.43 -21.34
C PRO A 261 -15.75 -8.17 -20.15
N LEU A 262 -17.05 -7.94 -19.93
CA LEU A 262 -17.80 -8.60 -18.86
C LEU A 262 -17.71 -10.12 -19.01
N GLY A 263 -17.12 -10.78 -18.01
CA GLY A 263 -17.06 -12.23 -17.89
C GLY A 263 -18.22 -12.76 -17.02
N PRO A 264 -19.08 -13.67 -17.50
CA PRO A 264 -20.18 -14.20 -16.70
C PRO A 264 -19.72 -15.19 -15.62
N SER A 265 -18.51 -15.75 -15.74
CA SER A 265 -17.92 -16.70 -14.80
C SER A 265 -16.57 -16.16 -14.34
N LEU A 266 -16.49 -15.81 -13.05
CA LEU A 266 -15.30 -15.27 -12.41
C LEU A 266 -15.04 -16.03 -11.11
N CYS A 267 -13.77 -16.20 -10.78
CA CYS A 267 -13.39 -16.68 -9.45
C CYS A 267 -13.79 -15.62 -8.41
N PRO A 268 -14.42 -15.99 -7.28
CA PRO A 268 -14.71 -15.05 -6.21
C PRO A 268 -13.48 -14.31 -5.67
N LYS A 269 -12.27 -14.86 -5.86
CA LYS A 269 -11.01 -14.30 -5.37
C LYS A 269 -10.49 -13.14 -6.23
N SER A 270 -10.83 -13.10 -7.53
CA SER A 270 -10.47 -12.03 -8.47
C SER A 270 -11.62 -11.05 -8.71
N ALA A 271 -12.85 -11.38 -8.30
CA ALA A 271 -14.04 -10.56 -8.55
C ALA A 271 -13.98 -9.14 -7.99
N ALA A 272 -13.12 -8.87 -7.00
CA ALA A 272 -12.90 -7.52 -6.46
C ALA A 272 -12.32 -6.55 -7.51
N GLU A 273 -11.67 -7.05 -8.55
CA GLU A 273 -11.03 -6.24 -9.59
C GLU A 273 -12.03 -5.76 -10.65
N GLU A 274 -13.18 -6.41 -10.75
CA GLU A 274 -14.24 -6.13 -11.72
C GLU A 274 -15.23 -5.07 -11.21
N ILE A 275 -15.19 -4.77 -9.91
CA ILE A 275 -16.09 -3.82 -9.27
C ILE A 275 -15.52 -2.40 -9.36
N GLY A 276 -15.75 -1.77 -10.51
CA GLY A 276 -15.41 -0.37 -10.78
C GLY A 276 -14.27 -0.20 -11.77
N TYR A 277 -13.93 1.06 -12.05
CA TYR A 277 -12.97 1.40 -13.11
C TYR A 277 -11.51 1.46 -12.66
N THR A 278 -11.22 1.38 -11.36
CA THR A 278 -9.87 1.58 -10.82
C THR A 278 -9.65 0.80 -9.53
N PHE A 279 -8.39 0.53 -9.21
CA PHE A 279 -7.95 -0.12 -7.96
C PHE A 279 -7.57 0.90 -6.86
N LEU A 280 -7.65 2.20 -7.18
CA LEU A 280 -7.17 3.30 -6.35
C LEU A 280 -7.88 3.47 -4.96
N PRO A 281 -9.16 3.09 -4.74
CA PRO A 281 -9.82 3.36 -3.45
C PRO A 281 -9.10 2.75 -2.24
N CYS A 282 -8.71 1.47 -2.31
CA CYS A 282 -8.03 0.80 -1.20
C CYS A 282 -6.64 1.39 -0.90
N VAL A 283 -5.93 1.81 -1.96
CA VAL A 283 -4.62 2.46 -1.88
C VAL A 283 -4.71 3.77 -1.12
N LEU A 284 -5.68 4.63 -1.48
CA LEU A 284 -5.89 5.90 -0.78
C LEU A 284 -6.27 5.68 0.69
N ALA A 285 -7.12 4.67 0.96
CA ALA A 285 -7.54 4.33 2.32
C ALA A 285 -6.35 3.86 3.17
N GLY A 286 -5.53 2.94 2.66
CA GLY A 286 -4.33 2.45 3.35
C GLY A 286 -3.30 3.55 3.61
N LEU A 287 -2.98 4.34 2.58
CA LEU A 287 -2.02 5.44 2.70
C LEU A 287 -2.49 6.57 3.62
N SER A 288 -3.80 6.70 3.87
CA SER A 288 -4.32 7.76 4.75
C SER A 288 -3.79 7.64 6.19
N THR A 289 -3.44 6.44 6.65
CA THR A 289 -2.93 6.17 8.00
C THR A 289 -1.66 5.30 8.02
N ALA A 290 -1.04 5.05 6.88
CA ALA A 290 0.25 4.35 6.79
C ALA A 290 1.31 5.01 7.71
N PRO A 291 2.06 4.24 8.53
CA PRO A 291 3.05 4.80 9.43
C PRO A 291 4.18 5.48 8.64
N GLN A 292 4.79 6.51 9.22
CA GLN A 292 5.99 7.12 8.66
C GLN A 292 7.21 6.24 8.95
N TYR A 293 8.21 6.32 8.08
CA TYR A 293 9.44 5.53 8.21
C TYR A 293 10.55 6.40 8.79
N LEU A 294 11.14 5.95 9.90
CA LEU A 294 12.23 6.66 10.57
C LEU A 294 13.53 5.88 10.40
N VAL A 295 14.53 6.52 9.78
CA VAL A 295 15.87 5.94 9.67
C VAL A 295 16.52 5.91 11.05
N ARG A 296 16.94 4.73 11.51
CA ARG A 296 17.58 4.60 12.82
C ARG A 296 19.01 5.10 12.76
N ASN A 297 19.23 6.23 13.41
CA ASN A 297 20.55 6.66 13.86
C ASN A 297 20.74 6.25 15.33
N SER A 298 21.97 6.02 15.76
CA SER A 298 22.32 5.46 17.08
C SER A 298 21.89 6.29 18.30
N GLU A 299 21.25 7.45 18.13
CA GLU A 299 21.04 8.44 19.21
C GLU A 299 19.58 8.86 19.48
N SER A 300 18.59 8.43 18.69
CA SER A 300 17.19 8.84 18.91
C SER A 300 16.35 7.71 19.50
N SER A 301 16.02 7.82 20.79
CA SER A 301 15.00 6.99 21.45
C SER A 301 13.63 7.66 21.34
N ASP A 302 13.02 7.62 20.16
CA ASP A 302 11.65 8.09 20.00
C ASP A 302 10.69 7.10 20.66
N LYS A 303 10.04 7.54 21.74
CA LYS A 303 9.15 6.72 22.58
C LYS A 303 7.84 6.30 21.89
N ASP A 304 7.58 6.78 20.68
CA ASP A 304 6.32 6.59 19.94
C ASP A 304 6.51 5.82 18.61
N CYS A 305 7.65 5.14 18.43
CA CYS A 305 7.90 4.31 17.26
C CYS A 305 7.88 2.82 17.60
N ILE A 306 7.53 1.99 16.62
CA ILE A 306 7.61 0.53 16.68
C ILE A 306 8.94 0.13 16.04
N LEU A 307 9.70 -0.71 16.76
CA LEU A 307 10.95 -1.29 16.31
C LEU A 307 10.76 -2.74 15.87
N ALA A 308 11.68 -3.30 15.07
CA ALA A 308 11.66 -4.73 14.78
C ALA A 308 11.74 -5.61 16.03
N SER A 309 12.42 -5.14 17.08
CA SER A 309 12.46 -5.80 18.39
C SER A 309 11.11 -5.80 19.11
N ASP A 310 10.14 -5.02 18.64
CA ASP A 310 8.78 -4.99 19.16
C ASP A 310 7.86 -6.03 18.52
N VAL A 311 8.29 -6.67 17.42
CA VAL A 311 7.57 -7.77 16.78
C VAL A 311 7.73 -9.04 17.61
N ASP A 312 6.61 -9.72 17.88
CA ASP A 312 6.57 -10.96 18.64
C ASP A 312 6.37 -12.19 17.73
N SER A 313 5.66 -12.02 16.60
CA SER A 313 5.53 -13.10 15.60
C SER A 313 5.40 -12.61 14.17
N VAL A 314 5.85 -13.44 13.22
CA VAL A 314 5.72 -13.22 11.77
C VAL A 314 4.94 -14.39 11.19
N ILE A 315 3.86 -14.09 10.48
CA ILE A 315 2.99 -15.05 9.79
C ILE A 315 3.18 -14.91 8.29
N LEU A 316 3.41 -16.02 7.61
CA LEU A 316 3.68 -16.06 6.17
C LEU A 316 3.34 -17.43 5.57
N PRO A 317 3.22 -17.55 4.23
CA PRO A 317 3.16 -18.84 3.53
C PRO A 317 4.30 -19.78 3.91
N ILE A 318 4.01 -21.08 3.98
CA ILE A 318 4.98 -22.11 4.41
C ILE A 318 6.23 -22.22 3.53
N ASP A 319 6.10 -21.80 2.28
CA ASP A 319 7.03 -21.86 1.16
C ASP A 319 7.49 -20.46 0.70
N ALA A 320 7.23 -19.45 1.52
CA ALA A 320 7.72 -18.08 1.35
C ALA A 320 8.72 -17.66 2.43
N CYS A 321 9.22 -18.59 3.24
CA CYS A 321 10.09 -18.27 4.37
C CYS A 321 11.53 -17.84 3.95
N GLY A 322 11.80 -17.73 2.65
CA GLY A 322 13.08 -17.28 2.06
C GLY A 322 13.16 -15.80 1.64
N GLY A 323 12.10 -15.00 1.83
CA GLY A 323 12.11 -13.58 1.51
C GLY A 323 12.98 -12.73 2.45
N ASP A 324 13.48 -11.59 1.96
CA ASP A 324 14.42 -10.71 2.66
C ASP A 324 13.92 -10.33 4.08
N GLY A 325 12.67 -9.85 4.21
CA GLY A 325 12.08 -9.53 5.50
C GLY A 325 11.95 -10.74 6.44
N ALA A 326 11.58 -11.92 5.93
CA ALA A 326 11.48 -13.13 6.74
C ALA A 326 12.85 -13.58 7.26
N LEU A 327 13.86 -13.57 6.39
CA LEU A 327 15.25 -13.88 6.75
C LEU A 327 15.83 -12.86 7.74
N ALA A 328 15.49 -11.58 7.59
CA ALA A 328 15.91 -10.52 8.51
C ALA A 328 15.33 -10.73 9.92
N PHE A 329 14.02 -11.04 10.03
CA PHE A 329 13.41 -11.38 11.32
C PHE A 329 14.01 -12.65 11.95
N ALA A 330 14.31 -13.67 11.13
CA ALA A 330 14.91 -14.93 11.58
C ALA A 330 16.36 -14.78 12.09
N SER A 331 17.15 -13.91 11.44
CA SER A 331 18.58 -13.72 11.74
C SER A 331 18.87 -12.62 12.76
N GLY A 332 17.85 -11.84 13.16
CA GLY A 332 17.98 -10.75 14.11
C GLY A 332 18.57 -11.19 15.46
N LYS A 333 19.65 -10.52 15.90
CA LYS A 333 20.33 -10.81 17.18
C LYS A 333 19.45 -10.57 18.43
N THR A 334 18.31 -9.91 18.26
CA THR A 334 17.39 -9.49 19.34
C THR A 334 16.03 -10.18 19.29
N SER A 335 15.74 -11.01 18.29
CA SER A 335 14.39 -11.53 18.04
C SER A 335 14.15 -12.88 18.75
N ARG A 336 13.28 -12.86 19.77
CA ARG A 336 12.45 -14.04 20.12
C ARG A 336 11.20 -14.06 19.25
N VAL A 337 11.35 -13.77 17.95
CA VAL A 337 10.22 -13.68 17.02
C VAL A 337 9.79 -15.09 16.66
N GLY A 338 8.54 -15.43 16.96
CA GLY A 338 7.95 -16.69 16.48
C GLY A 338 7.64 -16.60 14.99
N ILE A 339 8.28 -17.44 14.17
CA ILE A 339 7.95 -17.55 12.74
C ILE A 339 6.88 -18.63 12.58
N LEU A 340 5.70 -18.24 12.12
CA LEU A 340 4.54 -19.09 11.90
C LEU A 340 4.32 -19.22 10.38
N CYS A 341 4.91 -20.26 9.81
CA CYS A 341 4.76 -20.64 8.40
C CYS A 341 3.42 -21.45 8.28
N SER A 342 2.44 -20.96 7.51
CA SER A 342 1.08 -21.54 7.39
C SER A 342 0.84 -22.26 6.06
N SER A 343 0.36 -23.49 6.10
CA SER A 343 0.00 -24.26 4.90
C SER A 343 -1.24 -23.73 4.19
N SER A 344 -2.14 -23.05 4.90
CA SER A 344 -3.30 -22.38 4.28
C SER A 344 -2.91 -21.18 3.42
N LEU A 345 -1.70 -20.64 3.59
CA LEU A 345 -1.17 -19.53 2.82
C LEU A 345 -0.20 -20.00 1.70
N ALA A 346 0.01 -21.31 1.50
CA ALA A 346 1.04 -21.86 0.61
C ALA A 346 1.06 -21.26 -0.80
N VAL A 347 2.23 -21.18 -1.44
CA VAL A 347 2.45 -20.61 -2.77
C VAL A 347 2.54 -21.67 -3.87
N LYS A 348 2.13 -21.33 -5.09
CA LYS A 348 2.16 -22.27 -6.24
C LYS A 348 3.58 -22.60 -6.71
N PHE A 349 4.55 -21.72 -6.49
CA PHE A 349 5.93 -21.87 -6.95
C PHE A 349 6.90 -21.74 -5.78
N ASN A 350 7.95 -22.57 -5.71
CA ASN A 350 8.98 -22.45 -4.66
C ASN A 350 9.63 -21.05 -4.71
N SER A 351 9.22 -20.17 -3.79
CA SER A 351 9.76 -18.81 -3.71
C SER A 351 10.97 -18.77 -2.79
N PHE A 352 12.15 -19.06 -3.33
CA PHE A 352 13.45 -18.77 -2.70
C PHE A 352 14.00 -17.39 -3.13
N GLY A 353 13.11 -16.49 -3.55
CA GLY A 353 13.44 -15.15 -4.07
C GLY A 353 12.83 -14.05 -3.23
N ARG A 354 13.30 -12.81 -3.44
CA ARG A 354 12.91 -11.61 -2.68
C ARG A 354 11.40 -11.51 -2.50
N THR A 355 10.98 -11.17 -1.29
CA THR A 355 9.57 -11.02 -0.91
C THR A 355 8.88 -9.87 -1.66
N PHE A 356 9.66 -8.91 -2.19
CA PHE A 356 9.21 -7.68 -2.84
C PHE A 356 10.17 -7.19 -3.93
#